data_AF-X0WNJ7-F1
#
_entry.id   AF-X0WNJ7-F1
#
_cell.length_a   1.000
_cell.length_b   1.000
_cell.length_c   1.000
_cell.angle_alpha   90.00
_cell.angle_beta   90.00
_cell.angle_gamma   90.00
#
_symmetry.space_group_name_H-M   'P 1'
#
loop_
_entity.id
_entity.type
_entity.pdbx_description
1 polymer ?
#
loop_
_entity_poly.entity_id
_entity_poly.type
_entity_poly.pdbx_seq_one_letter_code
_entity_poly.pdbx_strand_id
1 'polypeptide(L)'
;MLGLLRENRPQVTRIFLSSEELRHIFEEIEADHNWKIFVRKGVLYSHHEEGSIIFRKGHFQALFNKAENENGYVDKVEFETRDENNHTRLHGFMSREGVFYFHGGKLEILTDVILPKVSVISNGKKQKLEKRERKFGDLALNPIELVFPEDRFS
;
A
#
# COMPACT_ATOMS: atom_id res chain seq x y z
N MET A 1 20.50 -12.83 -11.33
CA MET A 1 19.58 -11.77 -10.83
C MET A 1 18.26 -12.34 -10.28
N LEU A 2 17.58 -13.25 -11.00
CA LEU A 2 16.35 -13.95 -10.54
C LEU A 2 16.49 -14.74 -9.22
N GLY A 3 17.66 -15.35 -8.93
CA GLY A 3 17.87 -16.13 -7.70
C GLY A 3 17.86 -15.30 -6.42
N LEU A 4 18.39 -14.06 -6.47
CA LEU A 4 18.48 -13.17 -5.31
C LEU A 4 17.10 -12.74 -4.79
N LEU A 5 16.12 -12.52 -5.67
CA LEU A 5 14.75 -12.14 -5.30
C LEU A 5 13.92 -13.32 -4.75
N ARG A 6 14.31 -14.56 -5.06
CA ARG A 6 13.65 -15.77 -4.54
C ARG A 6 14.12 -16.13 -3.14
N GLU A 7 15.41 -15.96 -2.85
CA GLU A 7 16.02 -16.33 -1.57
C GLU A 7 15.99 -15.20 -0.54
N ASN A 8 16.31 -13.97 -0.96
CA ASN A 8 16.20 -12.80 -0.11
C ASN A 8 14.84 -12.19 -0.33
N ARG A 9 13.94 -12.37 0.63
CA ARG A 9 12.63 -11.71 0.75
C ARG A 9 12.85 -10.20 0.96
N PRO A 10 13.07 -9.40 -0.09
CA PRO A 10 13.61 -8.07 0.12
C PRO A 10 12.46 -7.16 0.49
N GLN A 11 12.66 -6.32 1.50
CA GLN A 11 11.85 -5.12 1.60
C GLN A 11 12.27 -4.21 0.43
N VAL A 12 11.52 -4.26 -0.66
CA VAL A 12 11.88 -3.58 -1.92
C VAL A 12 11.80 -2.06 -1.74
N THR A 13 11.02 -1.58 -0.77
CA THR A 13 10.77 -0.15 -0.59
C THR A 13 10.59 0.22 0.90
N ARG A 14 11.10 1.38 1.32
CA ARG A 14 10.81 1.99 2.65
C ARG A 14 9.55 2.85 2.57
N ILE A 15 8.44 2.27 2.15
CA ILE A 15 7.19 3.00 1.98
C ILE A 15 6.13 2.38 2.86
N PHE A 16 5.14 3.20 3.21
CA PHE A 16 3.94 2.73 3.87
C PHE A 16 2.74 3.12 3.02
N LEU A 17 2.06 2.13 2.47
CA LEU A 17 0.84 2.24 1.68
C LEU A 17 -0.38 2.15 2.61
N SER A 18 -1.40 2.95 2.35
CA SER A 18 -2.73 2.74 2.92
C SER A 18 -3.40 1.54 2.24
N SER A 19 -4.45 1.00 2.87
CA SER A 19 -5.29 -0.03 2.23
C SER A 19 -5.89 0.49 0.91
N GLU A 20 -6.29 1.77 0.87
CA GLU A 20 -6.76 2.40 -0.36
C GLU A 20 -5.69 2.51 -1.45
N GLU A 21 -4.44 2.78 -1.10
CA GLU A 21 -3.35 2.81 -2.09
C GLU A 21 -3.02 1.41 -2.62
N LEU A 22 -3.07 0.38 -1.77
CA LEU A 22 -2.96 -1.01 -2.22
C LEU A 22 -4.10 -1.37 -3.19
N ARG A 23 -5.33 -0.99 -2.84
CA ARG A 23 -6.51 -1.17 -3.69
C ARG A 23 -6.32 -0.47 -5.03
N HIS A 24 -5.89 0.79 -4.99
CA HIS A 24 -5.71 1.61 -6.18
C HIS A 24 -4.65 1.02 -7.14
N ILE A 25 -3.54 0.48 -6.62
CA ILE A 25 -2.55 -0.22 -7.44
C ILE A 25 -3.21 -1.38 -8.22
N PHE A 26 -4.05 -2.17 -7.56
CA PHE A 26 -4.76 -3.27 -8.22
C PHE A 26 -5.78 -2.79 -9.24
N GLU A 27 -6.52 -1.72 -8.94
CA GLU A 27 -7.47 -1.11 -9.86
C GLU A 27 -6.77 -0.59 -11.12
N GLU A 28 -5.63 0.09 -10.97
CA GLU A 28 -4.85 0.56 -12.12
C GLU A 28 -4.29 -0.60 -12.96
N ILE A 29 -3.84 -1.69 -12.33
CA ILE A 29 -3.35 -2.86 -13.06
C ILE A 29 -4.47 -3.48 -13.90
N GLU A 30 -5.69 -3.60 -13.36
CA GLU A 30 -6.84 -4.09 -14.13
C GLU A 30 -7.34 -3.10 -15.19
N ALA A 31 -7.12 -1.80 -15.00
CA ALA A 31 -7.51 -0.79 -15.97
C ALA A 31 -6.54 -0.75 -17.17
N ASP A 32 -5.23 -0.85 -16.90
CA ASP A 32 -4.17 -0.76 -17.91
C ASP A 32 -3.98 -2.08 -18.69
N HIS A 33 -4.41 -3.20 -18.11
CA HIS A 33 -4.21 -4.52 -18.68
C HIS A 33 -5.53 -5.29 -18.71
N ASN A 34 -5.75 -6.12 -19.73
CA ASN A 34 -6.90 -7.04 -19.80
C ASN A 34 -6.73 -8.24 -18.84
N TRP A 35 -6.42 -7.96 -17.58
CA TRP A 35 -6.15 -8.92 -16.52
C TRP A 35 -7.13 -8.74 -15.37
N LYS A 36 -7.32 -9.81 -14.60
CA LYS A 36 -8.08 -9.83 -13.36
C LYS A 36 -7.23 -10.29 -12.19
N ILE A 37 -7.42 -9.66 -11.04
CA ILE A 37 -6.64 -9.89 -9.82
C ILE A 37 -7.49 -10.66 -8.81
N PHE A 38 -7.01 -11.86 -8.50
CA PHE A 38 -7.64 -12.75 -7.53
C PHE A 38 -6.78 -12.88 -6.29
N VAL A 39 -7.38 -12.64 -5.13
CA VAL A 39 -6.75 -12.86 -3.83
C VAL A 39 -6.73 -14.35 -3.53
N ARG A 40 -5.60 -14.86 -3.05
CA ARG A 40 -5.48 -16.20 -2.46
C ARG A 40 -5.59 -16.15 -0.94
N LYS A 41 -4.96 -15.14 -0.34
CA LYS A 41 -4.91 -14.90 1.10
C LYS A 41 -4.85 -13.40 1.36
N GLY A 42 -5.59 -12.93 2.35
CA GLY A 42 -5.52 -11.55 2.84
C GLY A 42 -5.36 -11.52 4.35
N VAL A 43 -4.62 -10.53 4.86
CA VAL A 43 -4.59 -10.19 6.30
C VAL A 43 -5.29 -8.87 6.46
N LEU A 44 -6.31 -8.85 7.31
CA LEU A 44 -7.10 -7.67 7.62
C LEU A 44 -6.91 -7.32 9.10
N TYR A 45 -7.00 -6.05 9.42
CA TYR A 45 -7.10 -5.59 10.81
C TYR A 45 -8.34 -4.74 10.93
N SER A 46 -9.10 -4.93 12.01
CA SER A 46 -10.11 -3.95 12.39
C SER A 46 -9.46 -2.87 13.25
N HIS A 47 -10.08 -1.70 13.36
CA HIS A 47 -9.59 -0.65 14.26
C HIS A 47 -9.84 -0.96 15.75
N HIS A 48 -10.53 -2.07 16.06
CA HIS A 48 -11.01 -2.40 17.40
C HIS A 48 -10.54 -3.77 17.93
N GLU A 49 -10.07 -4.68 17.07
CA GLU A 49 -9.64 -6.05 17.43
C GLU A 49 -8.26 -6.41 16.82
N GLU A 50 -7.70 -7.55 17.24
CA GLU A 50 -6.49 -8.13 16.67
C GLU A 50 -6.68 -8.59 15.21
N GLY A 51 -5.57 -8.68 14.47
CA GLY A 51 -5.58 -8.99 13.03
C GLY A 51 -6.25 -10.32 12.69
N SER A 52 -7.13 -10.31 11.67
CA SER A 52 -7.79 -11.49 11.13
C SER A 52 -7.13 -11.93 9.82
N ILE A 53 -6.90 -13.25 9.68
CA ILE A 53 -6.39 -13.84 8.44
C ILE A 53 -7.55 -14.44 7.66
N ILE A 54 -7.76 -13.97 6.44
CA ILE A 54 -8.81 -14.45 5.55
C ILE A 54 -8.20 -15.28 4.42
N PHE A 55 -8.63 -16.54 4.33
CA PHE A 55 -8.33 -17.43 3.21
C PHE A 55 -9.52 -17.46 2.28
N ARG A 56 -9.66 -16.44 1.42
CA ARG A 56 -10.74 -16.39 0.43
C ARG A 56 -10.17 -16.21 -0.96
N LYS A 57 -10.47 -17.18 -1.83
CA LYS A 57 -10.24 -17.07 -3.26
C LYS A 57 -11.34 -16.21 -3.88
N GLY A 58 -11.00 -15.06 -4.41
CA GLY A 58 -11.97 -14.15 -5.01
C GLY A 58 -11.33 -12.89 -5.57
N HIS A 59 -12.10 -12.10 -6.31
CA HIS A 59 -11.65 -10.83 -6.85
C HIS A 59 -11.20 -9.89 -5.73
N PHE A 60 -10.12 -9.12 -5.95
CA PHE A 60 -9.55 -8.28 -4.89
C PHE A 60 -10.55 -7.30 -4.29
N GLN A 61 -11.45 -6.71 -5.09
CA GLN A 61 -12.46 -5.79 -4.57
C GLN A 61 -13.31 -6.38 -3.44
N ALA A 62 -13.60 -7.69 -3.46
CA ALA A 62 -14.38 -8.32 -2.39
C ALA A 62 -13.62 -8.31 -1.05
N LEU A 63 -12.28 -8.39 -1.07
CA LEU A 63 -11.44 -8.29 0.12
C LEU A 63 -11.45 -6.86 0.68
N PHE A 64 -11.23 -5.87 -0.19
CA PHE A 64 -11.16 -4.46 0.22
C PHE A 64 -12.51 -3.93 0.68
N ASN A 65 -13.60 -4.20 -0.05
CA ASN A 65 -14.96 -3.83 0.36
C ASN A 65 -15.33 -4.48 1.70
N LYS A 66 -14.90 -5.73 1.95
CA LYS A 66 -15.12 -6.38 3.25
C LYS A 66 -14.40 -5.63 4.37
N ALA A 67 -13.12 -5.31 4.18
CA ALA A 67 -12.33 -4.58 5.17
C ALA A 67 -12.98 -3.22 5.49
N GLU A 68 -13.39 -2.48 4.46
CA GLU A 68 -14.06 -1.19 4.60
C GLU A 68 -15.39 -1.30 5.36
N ASN A 69 -16.24 -2.26 4.99
CA ASN A 69 -17.54 -2.50 5.65
C ASN A 69 -17.41 -2.93 7.12
N GLU A 70 -16.31 -3.57 7.48
CA GLU A 70 -16.01 -4.03 8.86
C GLU A 70 -15.19 -2.98 9.65
N ASN A 71 -15.12 -1.74 9.16
CA ASN A 71 -14.32 -0.65 9.75
C ASN A 71 -12.87 -1.07 10.02
N GLY A 72 -12.27 -1.73 9.03
CA GLY A 72 -10.92 -2.25 9.05
C GLY A 72 -10.11 -1.85 7.82
N TYR A 73 -8.96 -2.50 7.65
CA TYR A 73 -8.07 -2.27 6.53
C TYR A 73 -7.36 -3.56 6.10
N VAL A 74 -6.98 -3.62 4.83
CA VAL A 74 -6.17 -4.72 4.29
C VAL A 74 -4.68 -4.40 4.53
N ASP A 75 -3.98 -5.27 5.26
CA ASP A 75 -2.56 -5.12 5.54
C ASP A 75 -1.66 -5.84 4.52
N LYS A 76 -2.04 -7.06 4.17
CA LYS A 76 -1.26 -7.96 3.31
C LYS A 76 -2.16 -8.71 2.36
N VAL A 77 -1.69 -8.91 1.14
CA VAL A 77 -2.40 -9.65 0.10
C VAL A 77 -1.45 -10.58 -0.64
N GLU A 78 -1.76 -11.87 -0.66
CA GLU A 78 -1.26 -12.81 -1.65
C GLU A 78 -2.27 -12.88 -2.80
N PHE A 79 -1.81 -12.66 -4.03
CA PHE A 79 -2.67 -12.49 -5.20
C PHE A 79 -2.13 -13.19 -6.45
N GLU A 80 -3.04 -13.44 -7.39
CA GLU A 80 -2.74 -13.89 -8.75
C GLU A 80 -3.31 -12.89 -9.75
N THR A 81 -2.53 -12.50 -10.75
CA THR A 81 -3.06 -11.86 -11.96
C THR A 81 -3.38 -12.94 -12.98
N ARG A 82 -4.55 -12.86 -13.61
CA ARG A 82 -5.01 -13.80 -14.63
C ARG A 82 -5.42 -13.06 -15.89
N ASP A 83 -5.12 -13.61 -17.06
CA ASP A 83 -5.58 -13.04 -18.32
C ASP A 83 -7.04 -13.41 -18.64
N GLU A 84 -7.53 -12.94 -19.80
CA GLU A 84 -8.86 -13.25 -20.35
C GLU A 84 -9.13 -14.76 -20.52
N ASN A 85 -8.08 -15.56 -20.68
CA ASN A 85 -8.16 -17.03 -20.79
C ASN A 85 -8.00 -17.72 -19.43
N ASN A 86 -8.06 -16.95 -18.33
CA ASN A 86 -7.89 -17.42 -16.95
C ASN A 86 -6.52 -18.07 -16.67
N HIS A 87 -5.50 -17.79 -17.47
CA HIS A 87 -4.13 -18.22 -17.21
C HIS A 87 -3.46 -17.29 -16.21
N THR A 88 -2.87 -17.86 -15.16
CA THR A 88 -2.07 -17.11 -14.18
C THR A 88 -0.85 -16.50 -14.87
N ARG A 89 -0.76 -15.18 -14.84
CA ARG A 89 0.36 -14.40 -15.39
C ARG A 89 1.39 -14.10 -14.32
N LEU A 90 0.96 -13.78 -13.11
CA LEU A 90 1.81 -13.55 -11.94
C LEU A 90 1.12 -14.13 -10.69
N HIS A 91 1.90 -14.74 -9.81
CA HIS A 91 1.53 -15.02 -8.43
C HIS A 91 2.50 -14.28 -7.52
N GLY A 92 1.97 -13.39 -6.69
CA GLY A 92 2.79 -12.54 -5.84
C GLY A 92 2.13 -12.20 -4.51
N PHE A 93 2.86 -11.43 -3.73
CA PHE A 93 2.45 -10.91 -2.44
C PHE A 93 2.80 -9.43 -2.35
N MET A 94 1.94 -8.66 -1.70
CA MET A 94 2.14 -7.24 -1.41
C MET A 94 1.68 -6.93 0.01
N SER A 95 2.44 -6.11 0.75
CA SER A 95 2.01 -5.54 2.03
C SER A 95 1.95 -4.02 2.00
N ARG A 96 1.23 -3.45 2.96
CA ARG A 96 1.22 -2.02 3.24
C ARG A 96 2.62 -1.47 3.51
N GLU A 97 3.51 -2.25 4.10
CA GLU A 97 4.91 -1.86 4.39
C GLU A 97 5.83 -1.88 3.16
N GLY A 98 5.25 -2.02 1.95
CA GLY A 98 6.02 -2.02 0.71
C GLY A 98 6.87 -3.28 0.53
N VAL A 99 6.47 -4.38 1.17
CA VAL A 99 7.10 -5.69 1.00
C VAL A 99 6.44 -6.41 -0.16
N PHE A 100 7.27 -6.92 -1.07
CA PHE A 100 6.82 -7.65 -2.26
C PHE A 100 7.50 -8.99 -2.33
N TYR A 101 6.72 -10.05 -2.58
CA TYR A 101 7.27 -11.37 -2.89
C TYR A 101 6.78 -11.86 -4.24
N PHE A 102 7.71 -12.41 -5.01
CA PHE A 102 7.42 -13.12 -6.24
C PHE A 102 7.33 -14.62 -5.94
N HIS A 103 6.17 -15.22 -6.18
CA HIS A 103 5.97 -16.65 -5.98
C HIS A 103 6.08 -17.44 -7.30
N GLY A 104 5.61 -16.87 -8.41
CA GLY A 104 5.73 -17.49 -9.73
C GLY A 104 5.07 -16.68 -10.85
N GLY A 105 5.20 -17.16 -12.09
CA GLY A 105 4.69 -16.47 -13.28
C GLY A 105 5.77 -15.66 -14.00
N LYS A 106 5.38 -14.55 -14.62
CA LYS A 106 6.27 -13.64 -15.35
C LYS A 106 6.81 -12.56 -14.42
N LEU A 107 8.13 -12.55 -14.20
CA LEU A 107 8.78 -11.59 -13.30
C LEU A 107 8.63 -10.15 -13.79
N GLU A 108 8.58 -9.95 -15.10
CA GLU A 108 8.43 -8.66 -15.77
C GLU A 108 7.15 -7.94 -15.34
N ILE A 109 6.11 -8.68 -14.96
CA ILE A 109 4.89 -8.08 -14.41
C ILE A 109 5.16 -7.45 -13.05
N LEU A 110 5.99 -8.06 -12.21
CA LEU A 110 6.37 -7.44 -10.95
C LEU A 110 7.26 -6.22 -11.20
N THR A 111 8.31 -6.34 -12.01
CA THR A 111 9.33 -5.29 -12.17
C THR A 111 8.89 -4.11 -13.03
N ASP A 112 8.08 -4.36 -14.06
CA ASP A 112 7.80 -3.37 -15.11
C ASP A 112 6.36 -2.84 -15.02
N VAL A 113 5.49 -3.52 -14.26
CA VAL A 113 4.09 -3.09 -14.05
C VAL A 113 3.84 -2.70 -12.59
N ILE A 114 4.09 -3.59 -11.64
CA ILE A 114 3.70 -3.38 -10.24
C ILE A 114 4.63 -2.37 -9.53
N LEU A 115 5.94 -2.61 -9.55
CA LEU A 115 6.90 -1.75 -8.84
C LEU A 115 6.88 -0.29 -9.33
N PRO A 116 6.73 0.01 -10.64
CA PRO A 116 6.61 1.39 -11.11
C PRO A 116 5.39 2.11 -10.53
N LYS A 117 4.21 1.47 -10.48
CA LYS A 117 3.00 2.06 -9.87
C LYS A 117 3.19 2.39 -8.40
N VAL A 118 3.83 1.49 -7.68
CA VAL A 118 4.21 1.68 -6.27
C VAL A 118 5.18 2.85 -6.10
N SER A 119 6.15 2.98 -7.00
CA SER A 119 7.12 4.09 -7.00
C SER A 119 6.44 5.44 -7.23
N VAL A 120 5.44 5.52 -8.13
CA VAL A 120 4.65 6.74 -8.36
C VAL A 120 3.96 7.23 -7.09
N ILE A 121 3.31 6.31 -6.35
CA ILE A 121 2.66 6.64 -5.08
C ILE A 121 3.69 7.13 -4.05
N SER A 122 4.82 6.43 -3.94
CA SER A 122 5.92 6.80 -3.03
C SER A 122 6.45 8.22 -3.31
N ASN A 123 6.75 8.51 -4.57
CA ASN A 123 7.26 9.82 -4.98
C ASN A 123 6.22 10.93 -4.75
N GLY A 124 4.94 10.63 -5.00
CA GLY A 124 3.85 11.56 -4.71
C GLY A 124 3.76 11.94 -3.22
N LYS A 125 3.97 10.98 -2.31
CA LYS A 125 4.03 11.26 -0.86
C LYS A 125 5.23 12.12 -0.49
N LYS A 126 6.42 11.78 -1.00
CA LYS A 126 7.64 12.55 -0.75
C LYS A 126 7.48 14.02 -1.15
N GLN A 127 6.95 14.27 -2.36
CA GLN A 127 6.70 15.63 -2.83
C GLN A 127 5.67 16.39 -1.96
N LYS A 128 4.61 15.72 -1.48
CA LYS A 128 3.62 16.34 -0.58
C LYS A 128 4.26 16.75 0.76
N LEU A 129 5.18 15.94 1.29
CA LEU A 129 5.92 16.25 2.52
C LEU A 129 6.88 17.43 2.30
N GLU A 130 7.70 17.40 1.25
CA GLU A 130 8.62 18.50 0.92
C GLU A 130 7.90 19.82 0.64
N LYS A 131 6.71 19.78 0.04
CA LYS A 131 5.86 20.98 -0.16
C LYS A 131 5.28 21.51 1.14
N ARG A 132 4.99 20.64 2.13
CA ARG A 132 4.58 21.08 3.47
C ARG A 132 5.73 21.78 4.18
N GLU A 133 6.91 21.18 4.19
CA GLU A 133 8.11 21.79 4.80
C GLU A 133 8.43 23.16 4.20
N ARG A 134 8.34 23.32 2.88
CA ARG A 134 8.51 24.62 2.22
C ARG A 134 7.45 25.65 2.64
N LYS A 135 6.18 25.25 2.76
CA LYS A 135 5.10 26.14 3.25
C LYS A 135 5.27 26.56 4.71
N PHE A 136 5.85 25.72 5.55
CA PHE A 136 6.17 26.07 6.95
C PHE A 136 7.45 26.92 7.06
N GLY A 137 8.40 26.79 6.12
CA GLY A 137 9.61 27.61 6.06
C GLY A 137 9.38 29.07 5.61
N ASP A 138 8.33 29.33 4.83
CA ASP A 138 7.95 30.69 4.38
C ASP A 138 7.01 31.43 5.35
N LEU A 139 6.59 30.78 6.45
CA LEU A 139 5.90 31.46 7.53
C LEU A 139 6.94 32.22 8.35
N ALA A 140 7.05 33.53 8.11
CA ALA A 140 7.62 34.44 9.09
C ALA A 140 6.84 34.25 10.40
N LEU A 141 7.41 33.47 11.31
CA LEU A 141 6.89 33.28 12.65
C LEU A 141 6.99 34.63 13.34
N ASN A 142 5.91 35.41 13.32
CA ASN A 142 5.73 36.47 14.30
C ASN A 142 5.49 35.75 15.64
N PRO A 143 6.44 35.76 16.58
CA PRO A 143 6.20 35.17 17.88
C PRO A 143 4.98 35.85 18.49
N ILE A 144 3.95 35.06 18.79
CA ILE A 144 2.87 35.53 19.64
C ILE A 144 3.46 35.55 21.05
N GLU A 145 3.75 36.73 21.58
CA GLU A 145 4.05 36.88 23.00
C GLU A 145 2.82 36.46 23.80
N LEU A 146 2.90 35.27 24.40
CA LEU A 146 1.95 34.84 25.41
C LEU A 146 2.25 35.61 26.69
N VAL A 147 1.57 36.74 26.87
CA VAL A 147 1.56 37.45 28.15
C VAL A 147 0.68 36.64 29.10
N PHE A 148 1.32 35.87 29.97
CA PHE A 148 0.63 35.23 31.09
C PHE A 148 0.29 36.33 32.10
N PRO A 149 -1.00 36.51 32.49
CA PRO A 149 -1.32 37.35 33.62
C PRO A 149 -0.59 36.79 34.84
N GLU A 150 0.15 37.64 35.55
CA GLU A 150 0.87 37.28 36.76
C GLU A 150 -0.05 36.46 37.68
N ASP A 151 0.47 35.31 38.12
CA ASP A 151 -0.10 34.51 39.18
C ASP A 151 -0.44 35.45 40.34
N ARG A 152 -1.74 35.55 40.66
CA ARG A 152 -2.16 36.09 41.94
C ARG A 152 -1.78 35.07 43.00
N PHE A 153 -0.53 35.15 43.46
CA PHE A 153 -0.05 34.46 44.65
C PHE A 153 -0.88 34.89 45.87
N SER A 154 -1.14 33.88 46.73
CA SER A 154 -1.17 33.93 48.21
C SER A 154 -1.77 35.15 48.91
#